data_AF-A0A7D9ERW8-F1
#
_entry.id   AF-A0A7D9ERW8-F1
#
_cell.length_a   1.000
_cell.length_b   1.000
_cell.length_c   1.000
_cell.angle_alpha   90.00
_cell.angle_beta   90.00
_cell.angle_gamma   90.00
#
_symmetry.space_group_name_H-M   'P 1'
#
loop_
_entity.id
_entity.type
_entity.pdbx_description
1 polymer ?
#
loop_
_entity_poly.entity_id
_entity_poly.type
_entity_poly.pdbx_seq_one_letter_code
_entity_poly.pdbx_strand_id
1 'polypeptide(L)'
;RWEYFLEITNFLDLPVSTLFLTFVQLPSTKPIPYYRLKFGIVGIFAYYFLMFLWTRGLSRFGIYITMFLEVLFTLLKVVSAFGLLFICYSVTFFVIFTTKDASEFRTFDDSTLKVIAMTMGELDYTGLREKAEYLSDDMQTIVILVFIIFCITMSLVVNNLLIGLAVGDIELVRKTAEIKLLSLQVNDIVESRSKMMSCRFRRFFYVKTVTEMPNKDDCETDHRQKEHMPHNKKKIELVC
;
A
#
# COMPACT_ATOMS: atom_id res chain seq x y z
N ARG A 1 4.29 6.40 24.37
CA ARG A 1 5.59 7.09 24.11
C ARG A 1 6.42 6.42 23.01
N TRP A 2 6.43 5.09 22.86
CA TRP A 2 7.09 4.40 21.76
C TRP A 2 6.24 4.22 20.49
N GLU A 3 4.93 4.48 20.57
CA GLU A 3 3.99 4.37 19.44
C GLU A 3 4.38 5.25 18.24
N TYR A 4 5.08 6.35 18.47
CA TYR A 4 5.56 7.23 17.40
C TYR A 4 6.48 6.50 16.40
N PHE A 5 7.33 5.57 16.86
CA PHE A 5 8.27 4.85 16.00
C PHE A 5 7.66 3.66 15.26
N LEU A 6 6.43 3.26 15.59
CA LEU A 6 5.73 2.14 14.94
C LEU A 6 5.07 2.56 13.63
N GLU A 7 4.78 3.84 13.46
CA GLU A 7 4.27 4.35 12.19
C GLU A 7 5.39 4.45 11.16
N ILE A 8 5.25 3.69 10.07
CA ILE A 8 6.16 3.71 8.91
C ILE A 8 6.47 5.13 8.43
N THR A 9 5.49 6.03 8.46
CA THR A 9 5.67 7.43 8.06
C THR A 9 6.65 8.16 8.96
N ASN A 10 6.54 8.01 10.28
CA ASN A 10 7.41 8.67 11.25
C ASN A 10 8.81 8.05 11.27
N PHE A 11 8.90 6.74 11.06
CA PHE A 11 10.18 6.05 10.91
C PHE A 11 10.95 6.51 9.67
N LEU A 12 10.25 6.76 8.54
CA LEU A 12 10.86 7.25 7.30
C LEU A 12 11.12 8.76 7.30
N ASP A 13 10.34 9.54 8.05
CA ASP A 13 10.41 11.01 8.03
C ASP A 13 11.78 11.54 8.49
N LEU A 14 12.23 11.12 9.67
CA LEU A 14 13.49 11.59 10.26
C LEU A 14 14.73 11.28 9.38
N PRO A 15 14.94 10.05 8.86
CA PRO A 15 16.09 9.76 8.00
C PRO A 15 16.01 10.44 6.62
N VAL A 16 14.81 10.56 6.03
CA VAL A 16 14.66 11.21 4.71
C VAL A 16 14.85 12.72 4.80
N SER A 17 14.27 13.35 5.82
CA SER A 17 14.41 14.79 6.07
C SER A 17 15.85 15.18 6.41
N THR A 18 16.57 14.34 7.19
CA THR A 18 18.00 14.56 7.47
C THR A 18 18.87 14.38 6.22
N LEU A 19 18.61 13.36 5.40
CA LEU A 19 19.31 13.15 4.14
C LEU A 19 19.13 14.33 3.18
N PHE A 20 17.91 14.86 3.07
CA PHE A 20 17.62 16.02 2.23
C PHE A 20 18.31 17.30 2.73
N LEU A 21 18.30 17.55 4.05
CA LEU A 21 18.98 18.70 4.64
C LEU A 21 20.50 18.65 4.47
N THR A 22 21.12 17.47 4.64
CA THR A 22 22.56 17.29 4.39
C THR A 22 22.91 17.57 2.93
N PHE A 23 22.05 17.22 1.98
CA PHE A 23 22.23 17.53 0.57
C PHE A 23 22.17 19.05 0.27
N VAL A 24 21.18 19.76 0.85
CA VAL A 24 20.93 21.19 0.62
C VAL A 24 21.93 22.11 1.31
N GLN A 25 22.33 21.80 2.56
CA GLN A 25 23.16 22.70 3.37
C GLN A 25 24.66 22.67 3.01
N LEU A 26 25.13 21.66 2.30
CA LEU A 26 26.53 21.58 1.91
C LEU A 26 26.83 22.56 0.76
N PRO A 27 27.74 23.55 0.94
CA PRO A 27 28.06 24.51 -0.10
C PRO A 27 28.43 23.82 -1.42
N SER A 28 27.88 24.33 -2.51
CA SER A 28 28.04 23.74 -3.85
C SER A 28 29.38 24.15 -4.43
N THR A 29 30.39 23.30 -4.27
CA THR A 29 31.65 23.40 -5.03
C THR A 29 31.37 22.94 -6.46
N LYS A 30 31.65 23.77 -7.46
CA LYS A 30 31.63 23.34 -8.87
C LYS A 30 32.99 22.71 -9.19
N PRO A 31 33.07 21.51 -9.79
CA PRO A 31 31.98 20.58 -10.15
C PRO A 31 31.45 19.78 -8.95
N ILE A 32 30.17 19.40 -9.01
CA ILE A 32 29.52 18.60 -7.96
C ILE A 32 30.11 17.19 -7.99
N PRO A 33 30.63 16.66 -6.87
CA PRO A 33 31.21 15.33 -6.85
C PRO A 33 30.15 14.23 -6.98
N TYR A 34 30.52 13.12 -7.64
CA TYR A 34 29.62 12.01 -7.98
C TYR A 34 28.91 11.37 -6.77
N TYR A 35 29.58 11.31 -5.60
CA TYR A 35 28.97 10.72 -4.41
C TYR A 35 27.79 11.57 -3.91
N ARG A 36 27.86 12.91 -4.02
CA ARG A 36 26.75 13.81 -3.67
C ARG A 36 25.57 13.64 -4.61
N LEU A 37 25.82 13.40 -5.90
CA LEU A 37 24.76 13.13 -6.87
C LEU A 37 24.01 11.84 -6.55
N LYS A 38 24.72 10.76 -6.18
CA LYS A 38 24.10 9.49 -5.77
C LYS A 38 23.13 9.69 -4.59
N PHE A 39 23.59 10.35 -3.52
CA PHE A 39 22.74 10.65 -2.35
C PHE A 39 21.60 11.62 -2.69
N GLY A 40 21.85 12.60 -3.56
CA GLY A 40 20.83 13.55 -4.02
C GLY A 40 19.69 12.87 -4.77
N ILE A 41 19.99 11.96 -5.70
CA ILE A 41 18.98 11.22 -6.47
C ILE A 41 18.10 10.38 -5.53
N VAL A 42 18.73 9.60 -4.63
CA VAL A 42 18.01 8.77 -3.66
C VAL A 42 17.18 9.63 -2.71
N GLY A 43 17.74 10.74 -2.22
CA GLY A 43 17.05 11.65 -1.30
C GLY A 43 15.87 12.36 -1.92
N ILE A 44 16.00 12.84 -3.17
CA ILE A 44 14.89 13.46 -3.90
C ILE A 44 13.76 12.45 -4.13
N PHE A 45 14.08 11.23 -4.59
CA PHE A 45 13.09 10.17 -4.78
C PHE A 45 12.38 9.82 -3.47
N ALA A 46 13.15 9.61 -2.39
CA ALA A 46 12.59 9.29 -1.07
C ALA A 46 11.73 10.42 -0.50
N TYR A 47 12.10 11.69 -0.72
CA TYR A 47 11.31 12.84 -0.27
C TYR A 47 9.96 12.94 -0.99
N TYR A 48 9.93 12.79 -2.32
CA TYR A 48 8.65 12.77 -3.05
C TYR A 48 7.79 11.56 -2.66
N PHE A 49 8.40 10.41 -2.38
CA PHE A 49 7.68 9.25 -1.87
C PHE A 49 7.11 9.51 -0.46
N LEU A 50 7.86 10.18 0.42
CA LEU A 50 7.38 10.58 1.75
C LEU A 50 6.22 11.59 1.65
N MET A 51 6.32 12.58 0.76
CA MET A 51 5.22 13.51 0.46
C MET A 51 3.96 12.78 -0.02
N PHE A 52 4.12 11.75 -0.86
CA PHE A 52 3.03 10.87 -1.26
C PHE A 52 2.41 10.15 -0.05
N LEU A 53 3.22 9.65 0.88
CA LEU A 53 2.71 9.03 2.12
C LEU A 53 2.01 10.02 3.05
N TRP A 54 2.49 11.26 3.19
CA TRP A 54 1.82 12.31 3.97
C TRP A 54 0.45 12.69 3.43
N THR A 55 0.24 12.53 2.12
CA THR A 55 -1.08 12.74 1.50
C THR A 55 -2.14 11.77 2.06
N ARG A 56 -1.73 10.69 2.76
CA ARG A 56 -2.63 9.82 3.55
C ARG A 56 -3.44 10.58 4.61
N GLY A 57 -2.94 11.69 5.14
CA GLY A 57 -3.65 12.49 6.16
C GLY A 57 -4.86 13.27 5.62
N LEU A 58 -5.01 13.41 4.30
CA LEU A 58 -6.13 14.12 3.69
C LEU A 58 -7.38 13.22 3.67
N SER A 59 -8.48 13.66 4.28
CA SER A 59 -9.71 12.85 4.44
C SER A 59 -10.19 12.14 3.16
N ARG A 60 -10.19 12.82 2.00
CA ARG A 60 -10.66 12.22 0.73
C ARG A 60 -9.61 11.38 -0.01
N PHE A 61 -8.37 11.84 -0.08
CA PHE A 61 -7.30 11.15 -0.83
C PHE A 61 -6.65 10.02 -0.03
N GLY A 62 -6.67 10.11 1.29
CA GLY A 62 -5.96 9.18 2.16
C GLY A 62 -6.50 7.77 2.14
N ILE A 63 -7.79 7.61 1.82
CA ILE A 63 -8.40 6.30 1.63
C ILE A 63 -7.76 5.59 0.43
N TYR A 64 -7.71 6.23 -0.74
CA TYR A 64 -7.09 5.64 -1.95
C TYR A 64 -5.62 5.30 -1.76
N ILE A 65 -4.86 6.16 -1.07
CA ILE A 65 -3.43 5.91 -0.78
C ILE A 65 -3.27 4.72 0.18
N THR A 66 -4.16 4.61 1.18
CA THR A 66 -4.15 3.45 2.10
C THR A 66 -4.47 2.16 1.36
N MET A 67 -5.47 2.17 0.46
CA MET A 67 -5.79 1.02 -0.39
C MET A 67 -4.59 0.60 -1.26
N PHE A 68 -3.95 1.57 -1.92
CA PHE A 68 -2.81 1.29 -2.79
C PHE A 68 -1.68 0.60 -2.03
N LEU A 69 -1.35 1.08 -0.83
CA LEU A 69 -0.28 0.51 -0.02
C LEU A 69 -0.64 -0.88 0.50
N GLU A 70 -1.91 -1.12 0.86
CA GLU A 70 -2.39 -2.44 1.26
C GLU A 70 -2.23 -3.46 0.12
N VAL A 71 -2.69 -3.13 -1.09
CA VAL A 71 -2.51 -3.98 -2.29
C VAL A 71 -1.02 -4.15 -2.65
N LEU A 72 -0.21 -3.10 -2.50
CA LEU A 72 1.24 -3.20 -2.73
C LEU A 72 1.89 -4.22 -1.78
N PHE A 73 1.54 -4.19 -0.50
CA PHE A 73 2.08 -5.14 0.48
C PHE A 73 1.61 -6.56 0.23
N THR A 74 0.34 -6.77 -0.17
CA THR A 74 -0.14 -8.12 -0.53
C THR A 74 0.57 -8.66 -1.76
N LEU A 75 0.76 -7.83 -2.79
CA LEU A 75 1.55 -8.19 -3.98
C LEU A 75 2.99 -8.55 -3.62
N LEU A 76 3.69 -7.73 -2.82
CA LEU A 76 5.06 -8.02 -2.40
C LEU A 76 5.16 -9.34 -1.61
N LYS A 77 4.18 -9.62 -0.74
CA LYS A 77 4.11 -10.89 0.00
C LYS A 77 3.95 -12.07 -0.95
N VAL A 78 3.08 -11.97 -1.94
CA VAL A 78 2.86 -13.02 -2.95
C VAL A 78 4.11 -13.24 -3.80
N VAL A 79 4.70 -12.16 -4.33
CA VAL A 79 5.96 -12.23 -5.10
C VAL A 79 7.07 -12.88 -4.28
N SER A 80 7.18 -12.56 -2.99
CA SER A 80 8.17 -13.18 -2.10
C SER A 80 7.98 -14.70 -1.97
N ALA A 81 6.74 -15.19 -2.00
CA ALA A 81 6.46 -16.63 -1.98
C ALA A 81 6.96 -17.35 -3.26
N PHE A 82 6.96 -16.66 -4.39
CA PHE A 82 7.53 -17.14 -5.66
C PHE A 82 9.01 -16.78 -5.86
N GLY A 83 9.66 -16.17 -4.86
CA GLY A 83 11.04 -15.69 -4.98
C GLY A 83 12.05 -16.77 -5.37
N LEU A 84 11.84 -18.02 -4.94
CA LEU A 84 12.68 -19.15 -5.34
C LEU A 84 12.65 -19.40 -6.85
N LEU A 85 11.51 -19.19 -7.51
CA LEU A 85 11.42 -19.34 -8.96
C LEU A 85 12.16 -18.20 -9.68
N PHE A 86 12.11 -16.96 -9.17
CA PHE A 86 12.90 -15.85 -9.72
C PHE A 86 14.41 -16.14 -9.65
N ILE A 87 14.88 -16.67 -8.52
CA ILE A 87 16.29 -17.06 -8.36
C ILE A 87 16.65 -18.20 -9.33
N CYS A 88 15.79 -19.22 -9.44
CA CYS A 88 15.98 -20.36 -10.35
C CYS A 88 16.18 -19.90 -11.79
N TYR A 89 15.28 -19.07 -12.31
CA TYR A 89 15.39 -18.55 -13.68
C TYR A 89 16.55 -17.57 -13.84
N SER A 90 16.83 -16.72 -12.85
CA SER A 90 17.98 -15.80 -12.90
C SER A 90 19.31 -16.55 -13.00
N VAL A 91 19.54 -17.57 -12.16
CA VAL A 91 20.73 -18.42 -12.23
C VAL A 91 20.79 -19.17 -13.56
N THR A 92 19.67 -19.72 -14.02
CA THR A 92 19.61 -20.47 -15.29
C THR A 92 20.01 -19.61 -16.47
N PHE A 93 19.42 -18.41 -16.61
CA PHE A 93 19.77 -17.49 -17.70
C PHE A 93 21.19 -16.92 -17.54
N PHE A 94 21.64 -16.67 -16.31
CA PHE A 94 23.02 -16.27 -16.04
C PHE A 94 24.02 -17.31 -16.55
N VAL A 95 23.81 -18.60 -16.23
CA VAL A 95 24.69 -19.70 -16.68
C VAL A 95 24.63 -19.90 -18.19
N ILE A 96 23.45 -19.80 -18.80
CA ILE A 96 23.29 -19.95 -20.26
C ILE A 96 24.06 -18.86 -21.02
N PHE A 97 24.02 -17.61 -20.54
CA PHE A 97 24.60 -16.46 -21.24
C PHE A 97 25.95 -15.98 -20.67
N THR A 98 26.50 -16.68 -19.67
CA THR A 98 27.79 -16.31 -19.03
C THR A 98 28.98 -16.31 -20.00
N THR A 99 28.89 -17.05 -21.12
CA THR A 99 30.01 -17.32 -22.02
C THR A 99 30.29 -16.19 -23.01
N LYS A 100 29.45 -15.14 -23.04
CA LYS A 100 29.61 -13.99 -23.96
C LYS A 100 29.29 -12.68 -23.26
N ASP A 101 29.87 -11.60 -23.78
CA ASP A 101 29.67 -10.19 -23.36
C ASP A 101 28.24 -9.67 -23.67
N ALA A 102 27.22 -10.46 -23.34
CA ALA A 102 25.85 -9.97 -23.27
C ALA A 102 25.77 -9.01 -22.08
N SER A 103 25.75 -7.70 -22.37
CA SER A 103 25.66 -6.64 -21.35
C SER A 103 24.52 -6.86 -20.34
N GLU A 104 23.44 -7.50 -20.78
CA GLU A 104 22.23 -7.79 -19.98
C GLU A 104 22.36 -9.01 -19.04
N PHE A 105 23.36 -9.88 -19.22
CA PHE A 105 23.55 -11.08 -18.39
C PHE A 105 24.95 -11.17 -17.78
N ARG A 106 25.69 -10.05 -17.75
CA ARG A 106 27.08 -10.02 -17.30
C ARG A 106 27.22 -10.26 -15.80
N THR A 107 26.28 -9.77 -15.01
CA THR A 107 26.24 -9.98 -13.57
C THR A 107 24.94 -10.66 -13.16
N PHE A 108 24.98 -11.32 -11.99
CA PHE A 108 23.78 -11.92 -11.41
C PHE A 108 22.67 -10.89 -11.14
N ASP A 109 23.04 -9.66 -10.83
CA ASP A 109 22.09 -8.56 -10.61
C ASP A 109 21.41 -8.17 -11.94
N ASP A 110 22.18 -8.05 -13.02
CA ASP A 110 21.66 -7.74 -14.36
C ASP A 110 20.73 -8.85 -14.86
N SER A 111 21.10 -10.12 -14.67
CA SER A 111 20.24 -11.25 -15.05
C SER A 111 18.94 -11.28 -14.26
N THR A 112 18.99 -10.96 -12.96
CA THR A 112 17.81 -10.89 -12.10
C THR A 112 16.88 -9.75 -12.55
N LEU A 113 17.43 -8.58 -12.88
CA LEU A 113 16.66 -7.46 -13.42
C LEU A 113 16.03 -7.81 -14.77
N LYS A 114 16.76 -8.49 -15.65
CA LYS A 114 16.21 -8.94 -16.95
C LYS A 114 15.08 -9.95 -16.75
N VAL A 115 15.19 -10.90 -15.83
CA VAL A 115 14.11 -11.84 -15.49
C VAL A 115 12.87 -11.10 -14.98
N ILE A 116 13.04 -10.11 -14.09
CA ILE A 116 11.91 -9.28 -13.61
C ILE A 116 11.25 -8.52 -14.76
N ALA A 117 12.03 -7.91 -15.65
CA ALA A 117 11.51 -7.21 -16.83
C ALA A 117 10.73 -8.15 -17.76
N MET A 118 11.28 -9.35 -18.01
CA MET A 118 10.61 -10.39 -18.80
C MET A 118 9.30 -10.86 -18.13
N THR A 119 9.29 -11.01 -16.78
CA THR A 119 8.06 -11.34 -16.05
C THR A 119 7.03 -10.21 -16.14
N MET A 120 7.42 -8.94 -16.19
CA MET A 120 6.47 -7.83 -16.37
C MET A 120 5.83 -7.76 -17.78
N GLY A 121 6.26 -8.62 -18.71
CA GLY A 121 5.69 -8.73 -20.06
C GLY A 121 6.61 -8.24 -21.18
N GLU A 122 7.82 -7.76 -20.86
CA GLU A 122 8.84 -7.42 -21.86
C GLU A 122 9.53 -8.71 -22.36
N LEU A 123 8.81 -9.49 -23.17
CA LEU A 123 9.34 -10.74 -23.76
C LEU A 123 10.19 -10.44 -25.00
N ASP A 124 11.50 -10.37 -24.82
CA ASP A 124 12.46 -10.17 -25.90
C ASP A 124 12.95 -11.52 -26.47
N TYR A 125 12.11 -12.18 -27.26
CA TYR A 125 12.49 -13.43 -27.95
C TYR A 125 13.57 -13.20 -29.01
N THR A 126 13.51 -12.08 -29.73
CA THR A 126 14.46 -11.78 -30.82
C THR A 126 15.87 -11.63 -30.28
N GLY A 127 16.05 -10.83 -29.22
CA GLY A 127 17.35 -10.67 -28.56
C GLY A 127 17.84 -11.99 -27.94
N LEU A 128 16.94 -12.83 -27.42
CA LEU A 128 17.30 -14.15 -26.92
C LEU A 128 17.78 -15.08 -28.04
N ARG A 129 17.10 -15.09 -29.19
CA ARG A 129 17.42 -15.94 -30.34
C ARG A 129 18.76 -15.56 -30.97
N GLU A 130 19.02 -14.28 -31.13
CA GLU A 130 20.31 -13.77 -31.62
C GLU A 130 21.45 -14.21 -30.69
N LYS A 131 21.26 -14.05 -29.36
CA LYS A 131 22.25 -14.51 -28.37
C LYS A 131 22.43 -16.03 -28.41
N ALA A 132 21.37 -16.79 -28.69
CA ALA A 132 21.41 -18.24 -28.77
C ALA A 132 22.00 -18.78 -30.09
N GLU A 133 22.10 -17.97 -31.15
CA GLU A 133 22.74 -18.36 -32.42
C GLU A 133 24.26 -18.56 -32.27
N TYR A 134 24.86 -17.91 -31.27
CA TYR A 134 26.27 -18.09 -30.93
C TYR A 134 26.56 -19.32 -30.06
N LEU A 135 25.53 -20.07 -29.66
CA LEU A 135 25.66 -21.32 -28.90
C LEU A 135 25.68 -22.53 -29.85
N SER A 136 26.09 -23.69 -29.33
CA SER A 136 25.91 -24.96 -30.03
C SER A 136 24.43 -25.24 -30.29
N ASP A 137 24.10 -25.96 -31.37
CA ASP A 137 22.73 -26.27 -31.79
C ASP A 137 21.90 -26.94 -30.68
N ASP A 138 22.52 -27.85 -29.93
CA ASP A 138 21.90 -28.51 -28.76
C ASP A 138 21.54 -27.50 -27.67
N MET A 139 22.45 -26.57 -27.38
CA MET A 139 22.25 -25.53 -26.37
C MET A 139 21.19 -24.53 -26.83
N GLN A 140 21.16 -24.17 -28.11
CA GLN A 140 20.13 -23.31 -28.68
C GLN A 140 18.72 -23.89 -28.46
N THR A 141 18.57 -25.20 -28.67
CA THR A 141 17.30 -25.91 -28.44
C THR A 141 16.90 -25.86 -26.95
N ILE A 142 17.86 -26.05 -26.04
CA ILE A 142 17.63 -25.94 -24.59
C ILE A 142 17.20 -24.52 -24.19
N VAL A 143 17.84 -23.48 -24.73
CA VAL A 143 17.48 -22.08 -24.45
C VAL A 143 16.03 -21.79 -24.83
N ILE A 144 15.61 -22.22 -26.02
CA ILE A 144 14.23 -22.02 -26.49
C ILE A 144 13.24 -22.77 -25.59
N LEU A 145 13.57 -24.01 -25.22
CA LEU A 145 12.71 -24.81 -24.34
C LEU A 145 12.56 -24.17 -22.96
N VAL A 146 13.67 -23.73 -22.36
CA VAL A 146 13.67 -23.00 -21.07
C VAL A 146 12.84 -21.71 -21.18
N PHE A 147 12.97 -20.98 -22.28
CA PHE A 147 12.20 -19.76 -22.53
C PHE A 147 10.69 -20.02 -22.65
N ILE A 148 10.28 -21.09 -23.35
CA ILE A 148 8.86 -21.48 -23.43
C ILE A 148 8.31 -21.82 -22.05
N ILE A 149 9.05 -22.61 -21.25
CA ILE A 149 8.64 -22.94 -19.87
C ILE A 149 8.56 -21.66 -19.02
N PHE A 150 9.51 -20.75 -19.17
CA PHE A 150 9.48 -19.44 -18.51
C PHE A 150 8.22 -18.64 -18.87
N CYS A 151 7.85 -18.57 -20.16
CA CYS A 151 6.64 -17.87 -20.60
C CYS A 151 5.37 -18.46 -19.97
N ILE A 152 5.26 -19.79 -19.90
CA ILE A 152 4.09 -20.45 -19.30
C ILE A 152 4.05 -20.20 -17.78
N THR A 153 5.18 -20.33 -17.09
CA THR A 153 5.22 -20.27 -15.63
C THR A 153 5.23 -18.83 -15.11
N MET A 154 6.20 -18.01 -15.53
CA MET A 154 6.37 -16.64 -15.04
C MET A 154 5.41 -15.66 -15.71
N SER A 155 5.39 -15.64 -17.04
CA SER A 155 4.60 -14.63 -17.76
C SER A 155 3.11 -14.92 -17.76
N LEU A 156 2.70 -16.19 -17.70
CA LEU A 156 1.29 -16.58 -17.70
C LEU A 156 0.81 -16.93 -16.29
N VAL A 157 1.35 -17.96 -15.64
CA VAL A 157 0.83 -18.41 -14.33
C VAL A 157 1.05 -17.37 -13.23
N VAL A 158 2.28 -16.89 -13.03
CA VAL A 158 2.57 -15.94 -11.94
C VAL A 158 1.85 -14.61 -12.17
N ASN A 159 1.93 -14.02 -13.37
CA ASN A 159 1.21 -12.77 -13.64
C ASN A 159 -0.30 -12.89 -13.50
N ASN A 160 -0.92 -13.97 -14.01
CA ASN A 160 -2.36 -14.15 -13.86
C ASN A 160 -2.76 -14.32 -12.39
N LEU A 161 -1.92 -14.97 -11.58
CA LEU A 161 -2.14 -15.07 -10.14
C LEU A 161 -2.00 -13.70 -9.46
N LEU A 162 -0.99 -12.90 -9.81
CA LEU A 162 -0.79 -11.55 -9.26
C LEU A 162 -1.97 -10.65 -9.61
N ILE A 163 -2.45 -10.68 -10.85
CA ILE A 163 -3.63 -9.93 -11.30
C ILE A 163 -4.88 -10.45 -10.59
N GLY A 164 -5.08 -11.77 -10.51
CA GLY A 164 -6.24 -12.37 -9.86
C GLY A 164 -6.33 -12.03 -8.37
N LEU A 165 -5.21 -12.02 -7.67
CA LEU A 165 -5.13 -11.61 -6.26
C LEU A 165 -5.33 -10.11 -6.10
N ALA A 166 -4.72 -9.28 -6.95
CA ALA A 166 -4.93 -7.84 -6.91
C ALA A 166 -6.40 -7.46 -7.11
N VAL A 167 -7.09 -8.10 -8.06
CA VAL A 167 -8.51 -7.87 -8.33
C VAL A 167 -9.40 -8.41 -7.20
N GLY A 168 -9.00 -9.50 -6.54
CA GLY A 168 -9.68 -9.99 -5.34
C GLY A 168 -9.54 -9.03 -4.16
N ASP A 169 -8.30 -8.59 -3.88
CA ASP A 169 -7.98 -7.69 -2.77
C ASP A 169 -8.63 -6.32 -2.95
N ILE A 170 -8.62 -5.76 -4.16
CA ILE A 170 -9.19 -4.42 -4.40
C ILE A 170 -10.70 -4.38 -4.13
N GLU A 171 -11.43 -5.48 -4.40
CA GLU A 171 -12.88 -5.56 -4.15
C GLU A 171 -13.19 -5.59 -2.64
N LEU A 172 -12.40 -6.34 -1.85
CA LEU A 172 -12.54 -6.39 -0.39
C LEU A 172 -12.18 -5.04 0.25
N VAL A 173 -11.08 -4.44 -0.19
CA VAL A 173 -10.60 -3.15 0.28
C VAL A 173 -11.58 -2.03 -0.09
N ARG A 174 -12.19 -2.08 -1.29
CA ARG A 174 -13.22 -1.14 -1.73
C ARG A 174 -14.45 -1.15 -0.83
N LYS A 175 -15.01 -2.34 -0.53
CA LYS A 175 -16.17 -2.46 0.37
C LYS A 175 -15.89 -1.89 1.75
N THR A 176 -14.69 -2.18 2.28
CA THR A 176 -14.25 -1.67 3.58
C THR A 176 -14.14 -0.14 3.59
N ALA A 177 -13.65 0.44 2.51
CA ALA A 177 -13.55 1.88 2.38
C ALA A 177 -14.89 2.58 2.17
N GLU A 178 -15.85 1.96 1.47
CA GLU A 178 -17.21 2.51 1.34
C GLU A 178 -17.86 2.65 2.72
N ILE A 179 -17.72 1.64 3.59
CA ILE A 179 -18.15 1.69 4.99
C ILE A 179 -17.40 2.79 5.75
N LYS A 180 -16.08 2.90 5.55
CA LYS A 180 -15.25 3.92 6.21
C LYS A 180 -15.65 5.34 5.80
N LEU A 181 -15.94 5.57 4.52
CA LEU A 181 -16.43 6.85 4.00
C LEU A 181 -17.76 7.25 4.64
N LEU A 182 -18.71 6.32 4.73
CA LEU A 182 -19.99 6.55 5.41
C LEU A 182 -19.79 6.90 6.89
N SER A 183 -18.87 6.20 7.58
CA SER A 183 -18.56 6.49 8.99
C SER A 183 -17.95 7.88 9.17
N LEU A 184 -17.06 8.30 8.27
CA LEU A 184 -16.47 9.65 8.29
C LEU A 184 -17.53 10.72 8.06
N GLN A 185 -18.44 10.52 7.10
CA GLN A 185 -19.55 11.45 6.86
C GLN A 185 -20.46 11.59 8.10
N VAL A 186 -20.80 10.47 8.75
CA VAL A 186 -21.60 10.49 9.98
C VAL A 186 -20.86 11.22 11.10
N ASN A 187 -19.58 10.92 11.30
CA ASN A 187 -18.76 11.57 12.32
C ASN A 187 -18.63 13.08 12.06
N ASP A 188 -18.38 13.50 10.82
CA ASP A 188 -18.33 14.91 10.44
C ASP A 188 -19.67 15.62 10.70
N ILE A 189 -20.80 14.95 10.44
CA ILE A 189 -22.14 15.47 10.77
C ILE A 189 -22.34 15.58 12.29
N VAL A 190 -21.94 14.57 13.07
CA VAL A 190 -22.06 14.58 14.54
C VAL A 190 -21.18 15.66 15.15
N GLU A 191 -19.93 15.76 14.70
CA GLU A 191 -18.97 16.76 15.18
C GLU A 191 -19.41 18.18 14.78
N SER A 192 -19.85 18.39 13.53
CA SER A 192 -20.42 19.68 13.12
C SER A 192 -21.67 20.02 13.93
N ARG A 193 -22.59 19.07 14.20
CA ARG A 193 -23.73 19.30 15.09
C ARG A 193 -23.31 19.66 16.51
N SER A 194 -22.26 19.04 17.03
CA SER A 194 -21.74 19.31 18.38
C SER A 194 -21.12 20.72 18.50
N LYS A 195 -20.51 21.22 17.43
CA LYS A 195 -19.85 22.54 17.36
C LYS A 195 -20.78 23.67 16.91
N MET A 196 -21.78 23.39 16.07
CA MET A 196 -22.71 24.36 15.49
C MET A 196 -23.83 24.76 16.45
N MET A 197 -24.02 24.01 17.54
CA MET A 197 -24.99 24.36 18.57
C MET A 197 -24.41 25.42 19.52
N SER A 198 -24.55 26.70 19.15
CA SER A 198 -24.41 27.79 20.13
C SER A 198 -25.29 27.48 21.36
N CYS A 199 -24.78 27.70 22.57
CA CYS A 199 -25.48 27.41 23.82
C CYS A 199 -26.90 28.02 23.89
N ARG A 200 -27.15 29.08 23.10
CA ARG A 200 -28.45 29.75 22.97
C ARG A 200 -29.48 28.94 22.18
N PHE A 201 -29.09 28.29 21.08
CA PHE A 201 -29.99 27.44 20.28
C PHE A 201 -30.29 26.10 20.97
N ARG A 202 -29.33 25.58 21.76
CA ARG A 202 -29.53 24.37 22.58
C ARG A 202 -30.64 24.51 23.60
N ARG A 203 -30.86 25.70 24.16
CA ARG A 203 -31.94 25.91 25.13
C ARG A 203 -33.34 25.90 24.51
N PHE A 204 -33.47 26.16 23.21
CA PHE A 204 -34.77 26.28 22.53
C PHE A 204 -35.21 24.98 21.84
N PHE A 205 -34.26 24.19 21.31
CA PHE A 205 -34.56 22.99 20.52
C PHE A 205 -34.19 21.66 21.22
N TYR A 206 -33.77 21.68 22.48
CA TYR A 206 -33.41 20.45 23.21
C TYR A 206 -34.65 19.65 23.63
N VAL A 207 -34.94 18.59 22.89
CA VAL A 207 -35.86 17.52 23.30
C VAL A 207 -35.06 16.46 24.05
N LYS A 208 -35.47 16.15 25.28
CA LYS A 208 -34.62 15.51 26.29
C LYS A 208 -34.22 14.07 25.94
N THR A 209 -35.04 13.28 25.24
CA THR A 209 -34.71 11.95 24.69
C THR A 209 -35.90 11.51 23.81
N VAL A 210 -35.66 10.90 22.64
CA VAL A 210 -36.69 10.13 21.92
C VAL A 210 -36.26 8.66 22.00
N THR A 211 -36.99 7.88 22.79
CA THR A 211 -36.81 6.43 22.91
C THR A 211 -37.79 5.76 21.98
N GLU A 212 -37.34 5.33 20.80
CA GLU A 212 -38.10 4.42 19.95
C GLU A 212 -37.72 2.99 20.33
N MET A 213 -38.66 2.24 20.91
CA MET A 213 -38.48 0.83 21.26
C MET A 213 -38.95 -0.05 20.10
N PRO A 214 -38.29 -1.20 19.84
CA PRO A 214 -38.51 -2.00 18.63
C PRO A 214 -39.79 -2.87 18.65
N ASN A 215 -40.71 -2.67 19.59
CA ASN A 215 -42.05 -3.26 19.54
C ASN A 215 -43.00 -2.42 20.39
N LYS A 216 -43.83 -1.60 19.77
CA LYS A 216 -44.71 -0.63 20.47
C LYS A 216 -46.13 -1.15 20.70
N ASP A 217 -46.47 -2.31 20.14
CA ASP A 217 -47.84 -2.84 20.09
C ASP A 217 -48.12 -3.98 21.09
N ASP A 218 -47.17 -4.34 21.96
CA ASP A 218 -47.36 -5.39 22.97
C ASP A 218 -47.82 -4.81 24.32
N CYS A 219 -49.13 -4.91 24.61
CA CYS A 219 -49.77 -4.46 25.85
C CYS A 219 -49.21 -5.09 27.15
N GLU A 220 -48.46 -6.20 27.07
CA GLU A 220 -47.92 -6.93 28.23
C GLU A 220 -46.65 -6.32 28.85
N THR A 221 -46.04 -5.31 28.22
CA THR A 221 -44.80 -4.70 28.72
C THR A 221 -45.00 -3.62 29.77
N ASP A 222 -46.18 -3.00 29.86
CA ASP A 222 -46.45 -1.89 30.79
C ASP A 222 -46.53 -2.36 32.27
N HIS A 223 -46.94 -3.61 32.50
CA HIS A 223 -46.99 -4.19 33.84
C HIS A 223 -45.61 -4.51 34.42
N ARG A 224 -44.64 -4.91 33.59
CA ARG A 224 -43.26 -5.21 34.04
C ARG A 224 -42.45 -3.97 34.41
N GLN A 225 -42.84 -2.78 33.92
CA GLN A 225 -42.07 -1.56 34.14
C GLN A 225 -42.36 -0.85 35.47
N LYS A 226 -43.56 -1.03 36.05
CA LYS A 226 -43.91 -0.42 37.35
C LYS A 226 -43.16 -1.04 38.54
N GLU A 227 -42.67 -2.26 38.41
CA GLU A 227 -41.93 -2.95 39.50
C GLU A 227 -40.43 -2.61 39.55
N HIS A 228 -39.87 -1.89 38.58
CA HIS A 228 -38.40 -1.74 38.43
C HIS A 228 -37.86 -0.31 38.43
N MET A 229 -38.63 0.73 38.79
CA MET A 229 -38.08 2.08 38.92
C MET A 229 -37.60 2.42 40.35
N PRO A 230 -36.28 2.59 40.58
CA PRO A 230 -35.77 3.08 41.86
C PRO A 230 -36.07 4.57 42.06
N HIS A 231 -36.57 4.88 43.24
CA HIS A 231 -37.14 6.16 43.65
C HIS A 231 -36.07 7.19 44.08
N ASN A 232 -35.10 7.56 43.23
CA ASN A 232 -34.30 8.77 43.50
C ASN A 232 -33.43 9.21 42.31
N LYS A 233 -33.75 10.33 41.66
CA LYS A 233 -32.77 11.08 40.85
C LYS A 233 -32.52 12.43 41.49
N LYS A 234 -31.47 12.48 42.32
CA LYS A 234 -30.82 13.73 42.73
C LYS A 234 -30.35 14.47 41.47
N LYS A 235 -30.70 15.75 41.46
CA LYS A 235 -30.31 16.80 40.52
C LYS A 235 -28.78 16.85 40.44
N ILE A 236 -28.19 16.49 39.30
CA ILE A 236 -26.79 16.78 38.98
C ILE A 236 -26.80 18.10 38.21
N GLU A 237 -26.41 19.18 38.89
CA GLU A 237 -26.17 20.47 38.25
C GLU A 237 -24.86 20.41 37.46
N LEU A 238 -24.96 20.58 36.14
CA LEU A 238 -23.83 20.81 35.25
C LEU A 238 -23.40 22.26 35.40
N VAL A 239 -22.27 22.48 36.07
CA VAL A 239 -21.53 23.74 36.08
C VAL A 239 -20.95 23.96 34.68
N CYS A 240 -21.19 25.15 34.11
CA CYS A 240 -20.53 25.63 32.89
C CYS A 240 -19.10 26.10 33.18
#